data_AF-A0A6G0W615-F1
#
_entry.id   AF-A0A6G0W615-F1
#
_cell.length_a   1.000
_cell.length_b   1.000
_cell.length_c   1.000
_cell.angle_alpha   90.00
_cell.angle_beta   90.00
_cell.angle_gamma   90.00
#
_symmetry.space_group_name_H-M   'P 1'
#
loop_
_entity.id
_entity.type
_entity.pdbx_description
1 polymer ?
#
loop_
_entity_poly.entity_id
_entity_poly.type
_entity_poly.pdbx_seq_one_letter_code
_entity_poly.pdbx_strand_id
1 'polypeptide(L)'
;MHRLLRVSDGLHAGDIDDEEGMCCATPELSNRDGSFSAESDAEEVSTILASKVEDARTQGLTEVEAQQLHTLLAEFHDVVRIRFGCDPPVKVAPLKVHLKDGAIPVKSGLRRYPPARVAFLEKHVRELEKAGLVYRNRRSR
;
A
#
# COMPACT_ATOMS: atom_id res chain seq x y z
N MET A 1 -0.01 42.11 -27.93
CA MET A 1 -0.16 41.39 -29.21
C MET A 1 -1.11 40.23 -29.00
N HIS A 2 -2.38 40.41 -29.38
CA HIS A 2 -3.43 39.41 -29.20
C HIS A 2 -3.40 38.44 -30.39
N ARG A 3 -3.18 37.14 -30.13
CA ARG A 3 -3.26 36.10 -31.16
C ARG A 3 -4.60 35.40 -31.02
N LEU A 4 -5.45 35.59 -32.02
CA LEU A 4 -6.76 34.96 -32.20
C LEU A 4 -6.53 33.49 -32.56
N LEU A 5 -7.08 32.55 -31.78
CA LEU A 5 -7.12 31.13 -32.15
C LEU A 5 -8.40 30.88 -32.95
N ARG A 6 -8.23 30.43 -34.20
CA ARG A 6 -9.30 29.90 -35.04
C ARG A 6 -9.75 28.56 -34.46
N VAL A 7 -11.03 28.49 -34.12
CA VAL A 7 -11.76 27.23 -33.91
C VAL A 7 -12.11 26.69 -35.29
N SER A 8 -11.68 25.48 -35.61
CA SER A 8 -12.25 24.71 -36.71
C SER A 8 -12.68 23.37 -36.14
N ASP A 9 -14.01 23.21 -36.09
CA ASP A 9 -14.73 21.98 -35.81
C ASP A 9 -14.29 20.87 -36.77
N GLY A 10 -14.17 19.67 -36.21
CA GLY A 10 -13.92 18.44 -36.94
C GLY A 10 -14.20 17.25 -36.04
N LEU A 11 -15.48 16.94 -35.84
CA LEU A 11 -15.94 15.71 -35.23
C LEU A 11 -15.50 14.52 -36.10
N HIS A 12 -14.55 13.73 -35.60
CA HIS A 12 -14.39 12.35 -36.00
C HIS A 12 -14.47 11.49 -34.75
N ALA A 13 -15.63 10.86 -34.58
CA ALA A 13 -15.79 9.69 -33.73
C ALA A 13 -15.05 8.54 -34.42
N GLY A 14 -13.72 8.54 -34.29
CA GLY A 14 -12.90 7.37 -34.57
C GLY A 14 -12.92 6.50 -33.33
N ASP A 15 -13.13 5.21 -33.55
CA ASP A 15 -13.16 4.17 -32.53
C ASP A 15 -12.01 4.36 -31.52
N ILE A 16 -12.37 4.57 -30.26
CA ILE A 16 -11.40 4.69 -29.16
C ILE A 16 -10.80 3.29 -28.99
N ASP A 17 -9.58 3.12 -29.47
CA ASP A 17 -8.79 1.93 -29.20
C ASP A 17 -8.44 1.94 -27.70
N ASP A 18 -9.25 1.23 -26.91
CA ASP A 18 -9.19 1.17 -25.44
C ASP A 18 -7.84 0.66 -24.89
N GLU A 19 -6.93 0.19 -25.75
CA GLU A 19 -5.64 -0.41 -25.39
C GLU A 19 -4.42 0.48 -25.70
N GLU A 20 -4.49 1.44 -26.64
CA GLU A 20 -3.28 2.08 -27.17
C GLU A 20 -2.71 3.21 -26.27
N GLY A 21 -3.52 3.73 -25.34
CA GLY A 21 -3.15 4.88 -24.49
C GLY A 21 -2.74 4.55 -23.04
N MET A 22 -2.89 3.31 -22.60
CA MET A 22 -3.00 2.99 -21.17
C MET A 22 -1.74 2.38 -20.54
N CYS A 23 -0.56 2.89 -20.89
CA CYS A 23 0.67 2.50 -20.21
C CYS A 23 0.77 3.17 -18.82
N CYS A 24 -0.05 2.75 -17.85
CA CYS A 24 0.26 3.01 -16.45
C CYS A 24 1.63 2.37 -16.15
N ALA A 25 2.56 3.14 -15.60
CA ALA A 25 3.88 2.65 -15.19
C ALA A 25 3.84 1.74 -13.95
N THR A 26 2.66 1.21 -13.60
CA THR A 26 2.50 0.15 -12.63
C THR A 26 3.12 -1.10 -13.25
N PRO A 27 4.29 -1.56 -12.78
CA PRO A 27 4.84 -2.80 -13.27
C PRO A 27 3.79 -3.90 -13.03
N GLU A 28 3.62 -4.77 -14.02
CA GLU A 28 3.14 -6.12 -13.77
C GLU A 28 4.02 -6.65 -12.63
N LEU A 29 3.46 -6.75 -11.43
CA LEU A 29 4.09 -7.47 -10.33
C LEU A 29 3.96 -8.96 -10.67
N SER A 30 4.63 -9.39 -11.76
CA SER A 30 4.82 -10.80 -12.06
C SER A 30 5.29 -11.42 -10.76
N ASN A 31 4.56 -12.40 -10.24
CA ASN A 31 4.85 -13.12 -8.99
C ASN A 31 6.36 -13.23 -8.81
N ARG A 32 6.97 -12.25 -8.13
CA ARG A 32 8.42 -12.07 -8.12
C ARG A 32 8.89 -12.98 -7.01
N ASP A 33 8.88 -14.26 -7.36
CA ASP A 33 9.59 -15.33 -6.70
C ASP A 33 9.44 -15.34 -5.18
N GLY A 34 8.26 -14.97 -4.65
CA GLY A 34 7.83 -15.20 -3.26
C GLY A 34 8.82 -14.81 -2.14
N SER A 35 9.91 -14.09 -2.44
CA SER A 35 11.09 -13.98 -1.57
C SER A 35 11.25 -12.58 -1.01
N PHE A 36 10.17 -11.81 -0.93
CA PHE A 36 10.11 -10.73 0.04
C PHE A 36 9.95 -11.38 1.41
N SER A 37 11.06 -11.83 1.99
CA SER A 37 11.12 -12.27 3.37
C SER A 37 11.00 -11.05 4.28
N ALA A 38 9.79 -10.48 4.37
CA ALA A 38 9.46 -9.70 5.55
C ALA A 38 9.68 -10.62 6.75
N GLU A 39 10.45 -10.13 7.71
CA GLU A 39 10.56 -10.78 9.02
C GLU A 39 9.13 -10.92 9.56
N SER A 40 8.68 -12.17 9.70
CA SER A 40 7.41 -12.46 10.34
C SER A 40 7.47 -11.96 11.78
N ASP A 41 6.51 -11.11 12.16
CA ASP A 41 6.33 -10.64 13.54
C ASP A 41 5.45 -11.60 14.36
N ALA A 42 5.16 -12.80 13.85
CA ALA A 42 4.23 -13.76 14.47
C ALA A 42 4.58 -14.12 15.93
N GLU A 43 5.87 -14.31 16.26
CA GLU A 43 6.31 -14.61 17.63
C GLU A 43 6.10 -13.40 18.57
N GLU A 44 6.39 -12.20 18.06
CA GLU A 44 6.22 -10.96 18.81
C GLU A 44 4.72 -10.68 19.03
N VAL A 45 3.90 -10.88 17.98
CA VAL A 45 2.44 -10.81 18.05
C VAL A 45 1.91 -11.79 19.09
N SER A 46 2.32 -13.05 19.04
CA SER A 46 1.89 -14.10 19.99
C SER A 46 2.23 -13.71 21.43
N THR A 47 3.41 -13.15 21.66
CA THR A 47 3.84 -12.68 22.97
C THR A 47 2.97 -11.53 23.47
N ILE A 48 2.66 -10.55 22.61
CA ILE A 48 1.79 -9.43 22.96
C ILE A 48 0.37 -9.89 23.23
N LEU A 49 -0.18 -10.79 22.40
CA LEU A 49 -1.53 -11.32 22.57
C LEU A 49 -1.66 -12.09 23.89
N ALA A 50 -0.68 -12.92 24.24
CA ALA A 50 -0.64 -13.60 25.54
C ALA A 50 -0.61 -12.59 26.71
N SER A 51 0.23 -11.54 26.61
CA SER A 51 0.24 -10.46 27.62
C SER A 51 -1.11 -9.75 27.74
N LYS A 52 -1.84 -9.56 26.63
CA LYS A 52 -3.16 -8.91 26.63
C LYS A 52 -4.25 -9.79 27.27
N VAL A 53 -4.14 -11.11 27.17
CA VAL A 53 -5.00 -12.04 27.90
C VAL A 53 -4.78 -11.91 29.41
N GLU A 54 -3.52 -11.83 29.85
CA GLU A 54 -3.22 -11.63 31.27
C GLU A 54 -3.68 -10.27 31.78
N ASP A 55 -3.48 -9.20 31.00
CA ASP A 55 -4.04 -7.88 31.32
C ASP A 55 -5.57 -7.98 31.55
N ALA A 56 -6.30 -8.70 30.68
CA ALA A 56 -7.73 -8.87 30.82
C ALA A 56 -8.11 -9.67 32.09
N ARG A 57 -7.35 -10.72 32.44
CA ARG A 57 -7.54 -11.47 33.69
C ARG A 57 -7.41 -10.56 34.92
N THR A 58 -6.39 -9.71 34.95
CA THR A 58 -6.21 -8.75 36.05
C THR A 58 -7.33 -7.71 36.15
N GLN A 59 -8.04 -7.45 35.04
CA GLN A 59 -9.19 -6.54 34.97
C GLN A 59 -10.53 -7.20 35.30
N GLY A 60 -10.53 -8.48 35.69
CA GLY A 60 -11.73 -9.18 36.17
C GLY A 60 -12.35 -10.13 35.17
N LEU A 61 -11.66 -10.46 34.07
CA LEU A 61 -12.08 -11.53 33.18
C LEU A 61 -12.01 -12.89 33.91
N THR A 62 -13.05 -13.70 33.82
CA THR A 62 -13.04 -15.03 34.46
C THR A 62 -12.08 -15.98 33.75
N GLU A 63 -11.66 -17.06 34.42
CA GLU A 63 -10.73 -18.03 33.84
C GLU A 63 -11.26 -18.68 32.56
N VAL A 64 -12.56 -18.95 32.52
CA VAL A 64 -13.23 -19.55 31.37
C VAL A 64 -13.20 -18.59 30.17
N GLU A 65 -13.53 -17.32 30.42
CA GLU A 65 -13.51 -16.28 29.38
C GLU A 65 -12.07 -15.97 28.92
N ALA A 66 -11.09 -15.98 29.81
CA ALA A 66 -9.69 -15.80 29.47
C ALA A 66 -9.16 -16.93 28.58
N GLN A 67 -9.53 -18.17 28.88
CA GLN A 67 -9.18 -19.31 28.05
C GLN A 67 -9.84 -19.23 26.66
N GLN A 68 -11.11 -18.80 26.60
CA GLN A 68 -11.81 -18.56 25.34
C GLN A 68 -11.13 -17.47 24.51
N LEU A 69 -10.75 -16.36 25.15
CA LEU A 69 -10.03 -15.25 24.51
C LEU A 69 -8.67 -15.69 23.98
N HIS A 70 -7.90 -16.43 24.77
CA HIS A 70 -6.62 -16.99 24.34
C HIS A 70 -6.78 -17.88 23.11
N THR A 71 -7.75 -18.80 23.12
CA THR A 71 -8.01 -19.70 21.97
C THR A 71 -8.39 -18.90 20.72
N LEU A 72 -9.25 -17.88 20.86
CA LEU A 72 -9.64 -17.03 19.74
C LEU A 72 -8.45 -16.26 19.15
N LEU A 73 -7.62 -15.67 20.01
CA LEU A 73 -6.45 -14.91 19.56
C LEU A 73 -5.38 -15.80 18.92
N ALA A 74 -5.25 -17.05 19.36
CA ALA A 74 -4.37 -18.04 18.74
C ALA A 74 -4.90 -18.50 17.37
N GLU A 75 -6.22 -18.66 17.22
CA GLU A 75 -6.86 -19.02 15.95
C GLU A 75 -6.69 -17.91 14.89
N PHE A 76 -6.88 -16.65 15.29
CA PHE A 76 -6.81 -15.49 14.40
C PHE A 76 -5.51 -14.69 14.56
N HIS A 77 -4.39 -15.37 14.85
CA HIS A 77 -3.10 -14.71 15.09
C HIS A 77 -2.62 -13.91 13.85
N ASP A 78 -3.04 -14.33 12.67
CA ASP A 78 -2.64 -13.76 11.37
C ASP A 78 -3.40 -12.48 11.01
N VAL A 79 -4.46 -12.15 11.74
CA VAL A 79 -5.25 -10.92 11.56
C VAL A 79 -4.56 -9.71 12.22
N VAL A 80 -3.62 -9.94 13.13
CA VAL A 80 -2.93 -8.90 13.88
C VAL A 80 -1.48 -8.74 13.39
N ARG A 81 -1.04 -7.50 13.27
CA ARG A 81 0.32 -7.12 12.87
C ARG A 81 0.84 -6.00 13.77
N ILE A 82 2.12 -6.04 14.10
CA ILE A 82 2.84 -4.98 14.82
C ILE A 82 3.51 -4.04 13.81
N ARG A 83 3.99 -4.61 12.71
CA ARG A 83 4.72 -3.90 11.65
C ARG A 83 4.08 -4.17 10.29
N PHE A 84 4.43 -3.34 9.30
CA PHE A 84 4.01 -3.61 7.92
C PHE A 84 4.60 -4.94 7.45
N GLY A 85 3.72 -5.87 7.09
CA GLY A 85 4.06 -7.18 6.57
C GLY A 85 3.92 -7.25 5.04
N CYS A 86 4.52 -8.29 4.46
CA CYS A 86 4.28 -8.70 3.08
C CYS A 86 3.05 -9.62 3.00
N ASP A 87 1.91 -9.17 3.54
CA ASP A 87 0.69 -9.97 3.47
C ASP A 87 0.26 -10.13 2.00
N PRO A 88 -0.18 -11.33 1.59
CA PRO A 88 -0.62 -11.54 0.22
C PRO A 88 -1.79 -10.61 -0.08
N PRO A 89 -1.87 -10.06 -1.31
CA PRO A 89 -3.01 -9.25 -1.69
C PRO A 89 -4.29 -10.06 -1.58
N VAL A 90 -5.38 -9.38 -1.24
CA VAL A 90 -6.73 -9.95 -1.32
C VAL A 90 -6.96 -10.45 -2.75
N LYS A 91 -7.74 -11.54 -2.92
CA LYS A 91 -8.06 -12.16 -4.21
C LYS A 91 -8.98 -11.30 -5.09
N VAL A 92 -8.51 -10.11 -5.45
CA VAL A 92 -9.17 -9.15 -6.31
C VAL A 92 -8.24 -8.75 -7.44
N ALA A 93 -8.80 -8.41 -8.60
CA ALA A 93 -8.01 -7.89 -9.70
C ALA A 93 -7.30 -6.59 -9.28
N PRO A 94 -6.07 -6.33 -9.75
CA PRO A 94 -5.38 -5.07 -9.50
C PRO A 94 -6.21 -3.87 -9.95
N LEU A 95 -6.15 -2.79 -9.16
CA LEU A 95 -6.84 -1.54 -9.50
C LEU A 95 -6.25 -0.92 -10.78
N LYS A 96 -7.11 -0.69 -11.78
CA LYS A 96 -6.77 0.07 -13.00
C LYS A 96 -7.29 1.51 -12.88
N VAL A 97 -6.37 2.48 -12.89
CA VAL A 97 -6.70 3.91 -12.76
C VAL A 97 -6.98 4.48 -14.14
N HIS A 98 -8.19 4.99 -14.42
CA HIS A 98 -8.52 5.63 -15.70
C HIS A 98 -8.28 7.15 -15.65
N LEU A 99 -7.56 7.68 -16.62
CA LEU A 99 -7.34 9.12 -16.77
C LEU A 99 -8.46 9.73 -17.61
N LYS A 100 -8.77 11.01 -17.38
CA LYS A 100 -9.68 11.76 -18.24
C LYS A 100 -9.04 12.05 -19.59
N ASP A 101 -9.85 12.14 -20.63
CA ASP A 101 -9.39 12.55 -21.95
C ASP A 101 -8.66 13.90 -21.90
N GLY A 102 -7.52 13.97 -22.57
CA GLY A 102 -6.65 15.14 -22.57
C GLY A 102 -5.89 15.38 -21.26
N ALA A 103 -5.86 14.43 -20.32
CA ALA A 103 -5.00 14.54 -19.14
C ALA A 103 -3.51 14.58 -19.52
N ILE A 104 -2.79 15.54 -18.94
CA ILE A 104 -1.36 15.72 -19.17
C ILE A 104 -0.62 15.43 -17.86
N PRO A 105 0.47 14.64 -17.88
CA PRO A 105 1.27 14.41 -16.68
C PRO A 105 1.93 15.71 -16.21
N VAL A 106 1.79 16.02 -14.92
CA VAL A 106 2.39 17.21 -14.29
C VAL A 106 3.33 16.77 -13.18
N LYS A 107 4.53 17.38 -13.14
CA LYS A 107 5.45 17.23 -12.01
C LYS A 107 5.20 18.31 -10.99
N SER A 108 4.83 17.91 -9.79
CA SER A 108 4.86 18.79 -8.63
C SER A 108 6.31 19.05 -8.22
N GLY A 109 6.62 20.28 -7.81
CA GLY A 109 7.89 20.60 -7.18
C GLY A 109 8.08 19.88 -5.85
N LEU A 110 9.34 19.62 -5.47
CA LEU A 110 9.68 18.98 -4.20
C LEU A 110 9.46 19.95 -3.03
N ARG A 111 8.71 19.51 -2.02
CA ARG A 111 8.52 20.26 -0.78
C ARG A 111 9.76 20.14 0.11
N ARG A 112 10.26 21.26 0.62
CA ARG A 112 11.32 21.27 1.63
C ARG A 112 10.75 20.97 3.00
N TYR A 113 11.40 20.05 3.73
CA TYR A 113 11.03 19.65 5.08
C TYR A 113 12.18 19.89 6.05
N PRO A 114 11.90 20.18 7.34
CA PRO A 114 12.93 20.25 8.37
C PRO A 114 13.67 18.91 8.53
N PRO A 115 14.96 18.92 8.96
CA PRO A 115 15.78 17.72 9.02
C PRO A 115 15.18 16.55 9.80
N ALA A 116 14.56 16.83 10.96
CA ALA A 116 13.91 15.79 11.77
C ALA A 116 12.77 15.07 11.03
N ARG A 117 12.03 15.81 10.19
CA ARG A 117 10.93 15.24 9.39
C ARG A 117 11.48 14.44 8.21
N VAL A 118 12.57 14.89 7.59
CA VAL A 118 13.25 14.14 6.53
C VAL A 118 13.73 12.79 7.08
N ALA A 119 14.39 12.78 8.24
CA ALA A 119 14.86 11.55 8.87
C ALA A 119 13.72 10.55 9.16
N PHE A 120 12.57 11.05 9.63
CA PHE A 120 11.37 10.22 9.80
C PHE A 120 10.87 9.64 8.47
N LEU A 121 10.71 10.47 7.44
CA LEU A 121 10.22 10.04 6.12
C LEU A 121 11.16 9.02 5.49
N GLU A 122 12.47 9.21 5.60
CA GLU A 122 13.45 8.25 5.10
C GLU A 122 13.35 6.90 5.81
N LYS A 123 13.23 6.90 7.15
CA LYS A 123 13.03 5.67 7.92
C LYS A 123 11.75 4.96 7.48
N HIS A 124 10.65 5.68 7.41
CA HIS A 124 9.35 5.12 7.08
C HIS A 124 9.27 4.58 5.64
N VAL A 125 9.83 5.30 4.66
CA VAL A 125 9.89 4.81 3.27
C VAL A 125 10.75 3.55 3.17
N ARG A 126 11.83 3.43 3.94
CA ARG A 126 12.62 2.19 3.99
C ARG A 126 11.83 1.01 4.58
N GLU A 127 10.99 1.26 5.59
CA GLU A 127 10.08 0.22 6.12
C GLU A 127 9.09 -0.25 5.05
N LEU A 128 8.50 0.68 4.30
CA LEU A 128 7.59 0.35 3.19
C LEU A 128 8.30 -0.37 2.03
N GLU A 129 9.53 0.04 1.68
CA GLU A 129 10.36 -0.63 0.67
C GLU A 129 10.69 -2.07 1.12
N LYS A 130 11.06 -2.28 2.39
CA LYS A 130 11.33 -3.60 2.98
C LYS A 130 10.09 -4.51 2.96
N ALA A 131 8.91 -3.94 3.23
CA ALA A 131 7.62 -4.63 3.18
C ALA A 131 7.07 -4.82 1.75
N GLY A 132 7.79 -4.39 0.71
CA GLY A 132 7.34 -4.55 -0.68
C GLY A 132 6.13 -3.70 -1.08
N LEU A 133 5.72 -2.74 -0.23
CA LEU A 133 4.55 -1.89 -0.46
C LEU A 133 4.83 -0.73 -1.42
N VAL A 134 6.10 -0.34 -1.58
CA VAL A 134 6.55 0.68 -2.52
C VAL A 134 7.79 0.22 -3.27
N TYR A 135 7.97 0.74 -4.49
CA TYR A 135 9.15 0.48 -5.30
C TYR A 135 9.68 1.76 -5.95
N ARG A 136 10.96 1.77 -6.30
CA ARG A 136 11.57 2.89 -7.02
C ARG A 136 11.20 2.86 -8.50
N ASN A 137 10.40 3.83 -8.93
CA ASN A 137 10.05 4.00 -10.33
C ASN A 137 11.19 4.66 -11.12
N ARG A 138 11.97 3.85 -11.87
CA ARG A 138 13.06 4.33 -12.74
C ARG A 138 12.58 5.03 -14.02
N ARG A 139 11.28 5.00 -14.31
CA ARG A 139 10.67 5.63 -15.50
C ARG A 139 10.15 7.04 -15.22
N SER A 140 10.15 7.47 -13.96
CA SER A 140 9.82 8.85 -13.57
C SER A 140 10.95 9.78 -13.99
N ARG A 141 11.00 10.14 -15.29
CA ARG A 141 11.90 11.17 -15.82
C ARG A 141 11.30 12.54 -15.66
#